data_AF-A0A4V2XND8-F1
#
_entry.id   AF-A0A4V2XND8-F1
#
_cell.length_a   1.000
_cell.length_b   1.000
_cell.length_c   1.000
_cell.angle_alpha   90.00
_cell.angle_beta   90.00
_cell.angle_gamma   90.00
#
_symmetry.space_group_name_H-M   'P 1'
#
loop_
_entity.id
_entity.type
_entity.pdbx_description
1 polymer ?
#
loop_
_entity_poly.entity_id
_entity_poly.type
_entity_poly.pdbx_seq_one_letter_code
_entity_poly.pdbx_strand_id
1 'polypeptide(L)'
;MKAEIWAEIAWPWCGLGGHRLARAVECVEHSGRMEVVHRSFPLGSGLPEDRTLSVREFALAKYGAATRGPDGCAVPTDQAARI
;
A
#
# COMPACT_ATOMS: atom_id res chain seq x y z
N MET A 1 9.95 -23.25 11.63
CA MET A 1 10.06 -21.80 11.93
C MET A 1 8.84 -21.11 11.33
N LYS A 2 8.27 -20.09 11.98
CA LYS A 2 7.05 -19.44 11.50
C LYS A 2 7.26 -17.94 11.31
N ALA A 3 6.82 -17.42 10.17
CA ALA A 3 6.79 -16.00 9.85
C ALA A 3 5.33 -15.56 9.68
N GLU A 4 4.91 -14.50 10.38
CA GLU A 4 3.59 -13.92 10.21
C GLU A 4 3.68 -12.60 9.44
N ILE A 5 2.89 -12.48 8.38
CA ILE A 5 2.81 -11.27 7.55
C ILE A 5 1.48 -10.60 7.83
N TRP A 6 1.53 -9.41 8.42
CA TRP A 6 0.37 -8.55 8.60
C TRP A 6 0.28 -7.61 7.40
N ALA A 7 -0.81 -7.71 6.64
CA ALA A 7 -0.96 -7.01 5.38
C ALA A 7 -2.35 -6.38 5.22
N GLU A 8 -2.36 -5.27 4.51
CA GLU A 8 -3.55 -4.58 4.02
C GLU A 8 -3.53 -4.65 2.49
N ILE A 9 -4.69 -4.85 1.85
CA ILE A 9 -4.79 -5.14 0.41
C ILE A 9 -4.61 -3.91 -0.48
N ALA A 10 -5.09 -2.75 -0.04
CA ALA A 10 -4.97 -1.48 -0.75
C ALA A 10 -3.59 -0.81 -0.57
N TRP A 11 -2.75 -1.29 0.35
CA TRP A 11 -1.45 -0.70 0.62
C TRP A 11 -0.38 -1.21 -0.36
N PRO A 12 0.21 -0.32 -1.19
CA PRO A 12 1.01 -0.72 -2.35
C PRO A 12 2.25 -1.54 -1.97
N TRP A 13 2.80 -1.29 -0.78
CA TRP A 13 4.02 -1.95 -0.32
C TRP A 13 3.78 -3.38 0.17
N CYS A 14 2.57 -3.73 0.60
CA CYS A 14 2.26 -5.07 1.10
C CYS A 14 2.40 -6.12 -0.02
N GLY A 15 1.96 -5.82 -1.24
CA GLY A 15 2.15 -6.70 -2.39
C GLY A 15 3.62 -6.89 -2.78
N LEU A 16 4.38 -5.79 -2.85
CA LEU A 16 5.81 -5.84 -3.13
C LEU A 16 6.59 -6.61 -2.06
N GLY A 17 6.28 -6.36 -0.79
CA GLY A 17 6.87 -7.04 0.35
C GLY A 17 6.57 -8.53 0.35
N GLY A 18 5.32 -8.91 0.09
CA GLY A 18 4.91 -10.31 -0.04
C GLY A 18 5.66 -11.04 -1.15
N HIS A 19 5.79 -10.42 -2.33
CA HIS A 19 6.57 -10.99 -3.42
C HIS A 19 8.05 -11.18 -3.07
N ARG A 20 8.67 -10.16 -2.46
CA ARG A 20 10.08 -10.24 -2.03
C ARG A 20 10.30 -11.30 -0.96
N LEU A 21 9.37 -11.41 -0.01
CA LEU A 21 9.44 -12.41 1.04
C LEU A 21 9.31 -13.83 0.49
N ALA A 22 8.37 -14.07 -0.43
CA ALA A 22 8.23 -15.38 -1.08
C ALA A 22 9.55 -15.83 -1.71
N ARG A 23 10.23 -14.95 -2.45
CA ARG A 23 11.55 -15.23 -3.03
C ARG A 23 12.63 -15.48 -1.97
N ALA A 24 12.62 -14.72 -0.87
CA ALA A 24 13.59 -14.89 0.20
C ALA A 24 13.43 -16.25 0.90
N VAL A 25 12.19 -16.72 1.10
CA VAL A 25 11.89 -18.03 1.70
C VAL A 25 12.41 -19.18 0.86
N GLU A 26 12.45 -19.05 -0.47
CA GLU A 26 13.06 -20.07 -1.35
C GLU A 26 14.59 -20.19 -1.14
N CYS A 27 15.25 -19.10 -0.76
CA CYS A 27 16.71 -19.02 -0.66
C CYS A 27 17.28 -19.43 0.70
N VAL A 28 16.46 -19.58 1.75
CA VAL A 28 16.97 -19.96 3.07
C VAL A 28 17.26 -21.47 3.13
N GLU A 29 18.35 -21.85 3.80
CA GLU A 29 18.84 -23.24 3.92
C GLU A 29 17.77 -24.23 4.44
N HIS A 30 16.76 -23.71 5.14
CA HIS A 30 15.69 -24.48 5.77
C HIS A 30 14.30 -24.17 5.17
N SER A 31 14.23 -23.77 3.90
CA SER A 31 13.01 -23.30 3.22
C SER A 31 11.81 -24.23 3.39
N GLY A 32 12.00 -25.55 3.29
CA GLY A 32 10.94 -26.56 3.49
C GLY A 32 10.40 -26.69 4.93
N ARG A 33 10.96 -25.95 5.91
CA ARG A 33 10.53 -25.94 7.31
C ARG A 33 9.99 -24.57 7.74
N MET A 34 9.83 -23.64 6.81
CA MET A 34 9.26 -22.32 7.05
C MET A 34 7.75 -22.32 6.77
N GLU A 35 6.97 -21.91 7.76
CA GLU A 35 5.54 -21.64 7.62
C GLU A 35 5.33 -20.13 7.49
N VAL A 36 4.66 -19.70 6.43
CA VAL A 36 4.29 -18.30 6.21
C VAL A 36 2.79 -18.15 6.42
N VAL A 37 2.39 -17.34 7.40
CA VAL A 37 0.98 -17.11 7.75
C VAL A 37 0.61 -15.66 7.46
N HIS A 38 -0.40 -15.46 6.62
CA HIS A 38 -0.95 -14.13 6.33
C HIS A 38 -2.01 -13.74 7.35
N ARG A 39 -1.98 -12.49 7.79
CA ARG A 39 -2.91 -11.87 8.74
C ARG A 39 -3.43 -10.56 8.18
N SER A 40 -4.71 -10.29 8.38
CA SER A 40 -5.34 -9.04 7.98
C SER A 40 -4.91 -7.89 8.90
N PHE A 41 -4.57 -6.74 8.31
CA PHE A 41 -4.24 -5.52 9.04
C PHE A 41 -4.93 -4.30 8.41
N PRO A 42 -6.23 -4.07 8.67
CA PRO A 42 -6.94 -2.96 8.07
C PRO A 42 -6.43 -1.61 8.60
N LEU A 43 -5.99 -0.72 7.71
CA LEU A 43 -5.47 0.63 8.04
C LEU A 43 -6.58 1.68 8.32
N GLY A 44 -7.78 1.22 8.68
CA GLY A 44 -8.96 2.03 8.97
C GLY A 44 -10.00 2.07 7.84
N SER A 45 -11.23 2.50 8.16
CA SER A 45 -12.42 2.51 7.29
C SER A 45 -12.54 3.71 6.35
N GLY A 46 -11.42 4.37 6.02
CA GLY A 46 -11.44 5.62 5.25
C GLY A 46 -11.69 5.43 3.74
N LEU A 47 -11.83 4.18 3.27
CA LEU A 47 -12.12 3.88 1.88
C LEU A 47 -13.64 3.80 1.67
N PRO A 48 -14.18 4.39 0.58
CA PRO A 48 -15.59 4.25 0.26
C PRO A 48 -15.92 2.81 -0.10
N GLU A 49 -17.05 2.31 0.40
CA GLU A 49 -17.55 0.95 0.11
C GLU A 49 -18.40 0.91 -1.18
N ASP A 50 -18.91 2.05 -1.63
CA ASP A 50 -19.86 2.20 -2.74
C ASP A 50 -19.20 2.49 -4.09
N ARG A 51 -17.89 2.77 -4.11
CA ARG A 51 -17.14 3.10 -5.32
C ARG A 51 -15.68 2.70 -5.23
N THR A 52 -15.07 2.50 -6.39
CA THR A 52 -13.62 2.33 -6.52
C THR A 52 -12.96 3.69 -6.70
N LEU A 53 -11.79 3.89 -6.07
CA LEU A 53 -10.91 5.04 -6.32
C LEU A 53 -9.64 4.55 -7.00
N SER A 54 -9.12 5.31 -7.95
CA SER A 54 -7.75 5.13 -8.39
C SER A 54 -6.78 5.46 -7.24
N VAL A 55 -5.62 4.81 -7.22
CA VAL A 55 -4.55 5.11 -6.27
C VAL A 55 -4.20 6.60 -6.29
N ARG A 56 -4.23 7.22 -7.48
CA ARG A 56 -4.01 8.65 -7.65
C ARG A 56 -5.06 9.47 -6.91
N GLU A 57 -6.35 9.25 -7.16
CA GLU A 57 -7.43 10.01 -6.50
C GLU A 57 -7.36 9.88 -4.97
N PHE A 58 -7.18 8.66 -4.46
CA PHE A 58 -7.07 8.44 -3.02
C PHE A 58 -5.85 9.14 -2.42
N ALA A 59 -4.68 9.05 -3.08
CA ALA A 59 -3.46 9.67 -2.59
C ALA A 59 -3.54 11.20 -2.59
N LEU A 60 -4.15 11.79 -3.62
CA LEU A 60 -4.38 13.24 -3.70
C LEU A 60 -5.30 13.70 -2.57
N ALA A 61 -6.43 13.03 -2.38
CA ALA A 61 -7.42 13.40 -1.37
C ALA A 61 -6.91 13.21 0.07
N LYS A 62 -6.11 12.16 0.32
CA LYS A 62 -5.66 11.79 1.67
C LYS A 62 -4.36 12.47 2.07
N TYR A 63 -3.41 12.62 1.15
CA TYR A 63 -2.05 13.05 1.45
C TYR A 63 -1.68 14.40 0.82
N GLY A 64 -2.57 15.03 0.05
CA GLY A 64 -2.32 16.34 -0.57
C GLY A 64 -1.15 16.33 -1.55
N ALA A 65 -0.85 15.17 -2.17
CA ALA A 65 0.24 15.09 -3.15
C ALA A 65 -0.05 16.04 -4.33
N ALA A 66 0.95 16.77 -4.80
CA ALA A 66 0.74 17.68 -5.93
C ALA A 66 0.42 16.90 -7.20
N THR A 67 -0.68 17.25 -7.88
CA THR A 67 -0.87 16.79 -9.25
C THR A 67 0.15 17.49 -10.13
N ARG A 68 0.89 16.74 -10.95
CA ARG A 68 1.71 17.34 -12.01
C ARG A 68 0.78 17.85 -13.11
N GLY A 69 0.84 19.14 -13.40
CA GLY A 69 0.11 19.80 -14.47
C GLY A 69 0.58 19.34 -15.86
N PRO A 70 -0.15 19.71 -16.92
CA PRO A 70 0.21 19.38 -18.31
C PRO A 70 1.57 19.95 -18.74
N ASP A 71 2.06 20.98 -18.04
CA ASP A 71 3.36 21.63 -18.18
C ASP A 71 4.47 20.97 -17.32
N GLY A 72 4.13 19.93 -16.57
CA GLY A 72 5.07 19.28 -15.68
C GLY A 72 5.25 19.98 -14.32
N CYS A 73 4.50 21.03 -14.01
CA CYS A 73 4.64 21.77 -12.76
C CYS A 73 3.73 21.21 -11.66
N ALA A 74 4.12 21.36 -10.39
CA ALA A 74 3.29 20.93 -9.26
C ALA A 74 2.10 21.88 -9.11
N VAL A 75 0.87 21.37 -9.29
CA VAL A 75 -0.35 22.14 -9.05
C VAL A 75 -0.75 21.95 -7.58
N PRO A 76 -0.92 23.04 -6.81
CA PRO A 76 -1.41 22.94 -5.44
C PRO A 76 -2.80 22.31 -5.41
N THR A 77 -2.99 21.28 -4.58
CA THR A 77 -4.33 20.79 -4.25
C THR A 77 -4.98 21.75 -3.26
N ASP A 78 -6.23 22.13 -3.51
CA ASP A 78 -7.10 23.09 -2.76
C ASP A 78 -7.27 22.80 -1.24
N GLN A 79 -6.63 21.75 -0.72
CA GLN A 79 -6.61 21.42 0.70
C GLN A 79 -5.77 22.40 1.55
N ALA A 80 -4.94 23.24 0.92
CA ALA A 80 -4.21 24.31 1.59
C ALA A 80 -5.07 25.54 1.96
N ALA A 81 -6.35 25.59 1.56
CA ALA A 81 -7.25 26.70 1.82
C ALA A 81 -8.16 26.54 3.05
N ARG A 82 -7.90 25.53 3.91
CA ARG A 82 -8.69 25.26 5.13
C ARG A 82 -7.90 25.29 6.44
N ILE A 83 -6.82 26.07 6.52
CA ILE A 83 -6.16 26.43 7.79
C ILE A 83 -6.11 27.95 7.91
#